data_AF-A0A7V3D5N7-F1
#
_entry.id   AF-A0A7V3D5N7-F1
#
_cell.length_a   1.000
_cell.length_b   1.000
_cell.length_c   1.000
_cell.angle_alpha   90.00
_cell.angle_beta   90.00
_cell.angle_gamma   90.00
#
_symmetry.space_group_name_H-M   'P 1'
#
loop_
_entity.id
_entity.type
_entity.pdbx_description
1 polymer ?
#
loop_
_entity_poly.entity_id
_entity_poly.type
_entity_poly.pdbx_seq_one_letter_code
_entity_poly.pdbx_strand_id
1 'polypeptide(L)'
;MAGLTREYLIGCYAKGCPRPAVYKIAARWSDGTTEELKTYSLCCEECLPAAFAQAQQRQAACPLAKNETLGEPGIYVLSRGKRDRELLRRVDLEAQLAEELQRRAGSVSDWSS
;
A
#
# COMPACT_ATOMS: atom_id res chain seq x y z
N MET A 1 -38.79 7.36 -5.83
CA MET A 1 -38.13 6.05 -5.71
C MET A 1 -36.63 6.28 -5.76
N ALA A 2 -35.94 6.24 -4.62
CA ALA A 2 -34.49 6.43 -4.58
C ALA A 2 -33.83 5.20 -5.20
N GLY A 3 -33.19 5.38 -6.37
CA GLY A 3 -32.39 4.34 -7.00
C GLY A 3 -31.19 4.04 -6.12
N LEU A 4 -31.23 2.90 -5.42
CA LEU A 4 -30.06 2.34 -4.76
C LEU A 4 -29.10 1.88 -5.87
N THR A 5 -28.23 2.78 -6.32
CA THR A 5 -27.03 2.36 -7.03
C THR A 5 -26.27 1.45 -6.08
N ARG A 6 -26.24 0.14 -6.33
CA ARG A 6 -25.37 -0.80 -5.61
C ARG A 6 -23.93 -0.40 -5.91
N GLU A 7 -23.38 0.45 -5.06
CA GLU A 7 -22.01 0.92 -5.18
C GLU A 7 -21.07 -0.25 -4.91
N TYR A 8 -20.26 -0.62 -5.91
CA TYR A 8 -19.28 -1.67 -5.75
C TYR A 8 -18.12 -1.14 -4.91
N LEU A 9 -18.12 -1.47 -3.62
CA LEU A 9 -17.03 -1.17 -2.71
C LEU A 9 -15.97 -2.26 -2.82
N ILE A 10 -14.74 -1.86 -3.08
CA ILE A 10 -13.61 -2.78 -3.05
C ILE A 10 -13.28 -3.06 -1.58
N GLY A 11 -13.26 -4.33 -1.19
CA GLY A 11 -12.96 -4.74 0.18
C GLY A 11 -11.47 -4.63 0.52
N CYS A 12 -11.17 -4.47 1.80
CA CYS A 12 -9.81 -4.61 2.33
C CYS A 12 -9.27 -6.03 2.05
N TYR A 13 -8.02 -6.12 1.61
CA TYR A 13 -7.36 -7.41 1.31
C TYR A 13 -6.84 -8.12 2.56
N ALA A 14 -6.85 -7.46 3.72
CA ALA A 14 -6.48 -8.10 4.98
C ALA A 14 -7.46 -9.25 5.28
N LYS A 15 -6.91 -10.44 5.57
CA LYS A 15 -7.68 -11.65 5.84
C LYS A 15 -8.69 -11.42 6.96
N GLY A 16 -9.98 -11.63 6.67
CA GLY A 16 -11.06 -11.48 7.65
C GLY A 16 -11.48 -10.04 7.94
N CYS A 17 -10.94 -9.04 7.23
CA CYS A 17 -11.35 -7.65 7.39
C CYS A 17 -12.56 -7.33 6.49
N PRO A 18 -13.75 -7.00 7.05
CA PRO A 18 -14.93 -6.71 6.25
C PRO A 18 -14.99 -5.26 5.75
N ARG A 19 -14.08 -4.40 6.21
CA ARG A 19 -14.09 -2.96 5.90
C ARG A 19 -13.76 -2.69 4.42
N PRO A 20 -14.34 -1.64 3.82
CA PRO A 20 -13.96 -1.19 2.50
C PRO A 20 -12.51 -0.69 2.48
N ALA A 21 -11.83 -0.90 1.37
CA ALA A 21 -10.52 -0.33 1.13
C ALA A 21 -10.64 1.16 0.79
N VAL A 22 -9.84 1.98 1.46
CA VAL A 22 -9.71 3.43 1.20
C VAL A 22 -8.30 3.79 0.73
N TYR A 23 -7.35 2.87 0.85
CA TYR A 23 -5.98 3.04 0.38
C TYR A 23 -5.55 1.91 -0.57
N LYS A 24 -4.74 2.28 -1.54
CA LYS A 24 -3.97 1.38 -2.40
C LYS A 24 -2.50 1.55 -2.08
N ILE A 25 -1.80 0.43 -1.88
CA ILE A 25 -0.35 0.42 -1.67
C ILE A 25 0.28 -0.13 -2.93
N ALA A 26 1.13 0.66 -3.58
CA ALA A 26 1.70 0.28 -4.86
C ALA A 26 3.05 0.96 -5.12
N ALA A 27 3.90 0.36 -5.94
CA ALA A 27 5.16 0.94 -6.38
C ALA A 27 5.15 1.16 -7.89
N ARG A 28 5.89 2.17 -8.36
CA ARG A 28 6.16 2.29 -9.79
C ARG A 28 7.14 1.18 -10.20
N TRP A 29 6.81 0.47 -11.26
CA TRP A 29 7.66 -0.54 -11.87
C TRP A 29 7.86 -0.21 -13.34
N SER A 30 9.05 -0.48 -13.87
CA SER A 30 9.32 -0.37 -15.30
C SER A 30 10.33 -1.42 -15.73
N ASP A 31 10.17 -1.96 -16.94
CA ASP A 31 11.15 -2.82 -17.64
C ASP A 31 12.01 -2.05 -18.66
N GLY A 32 11.94 -0.72 -18.64
CA GLY A 32 12.58 0.17 -19.61
C GLY A 32 11.77 0.41 -20.89
N THR A 33 10.65 -0.31 -21.09
CA THR A 33 9.72 -0.11 -22.21
C THR A 33 8.35 0.35 -21.70
N THR A 34 7.84 -0.28 -20.65
CA THR A 34 6.54 -0.03 -20.04
C THR A 34 6.74 0.52 -18.62
N GLU A 35 5.83 1.37 -18.17
CA GLU A 35 5.74 1.83 -16.77
C GLU A 35 4.35 1.50 -16.23
N GLU A 36 4.30 0.85 -15.07
CA GLU A 36 3.06 0.46 -14.41
C GLU A 36 3.11 0.71 -12.89
N LEU A 37 1.93 0.75 -12.28
CA LEU A 37 1.79 0.84 -10.83
C LEU A 37 1.54 -0.56 -10.24
N LYS A 38 2.63 -1.24 -9.84
CA LYS A 38 2.60 -2.57 -9.24
C LYS A 38 1.91 -2.53 -7.88
N THR A 39 0.72 -3.12 -7.80
CA THR A 39 -0.11 -3.11 -6.59
C THR A 39 0.30 -4.20 -5.62
N TYR A 40 0.50 -3.84 -4.35
CA TYR A 40 0.78 -4.80 -3.27
C TYR A 40 -0.45 -5.15 -2.44
N SER A 41 -1.32 -4.17 -2.17
CA SER A 41 -2.51 -4.36 -1.34
C SER A 41 -3.52 -3.22 -1.51
N LEU A 42 -4.79 -3.52 -1.27
CA LEU A 42 -5.86 -2.54 -1.02
C LEU A 42 -6.32 -2.69 0.43
N CYS A 43 -6.39 -1.60 1.19
CA CYS A 43 -6.63 -1.69 2.64
C CYS A 43 -7.49 -0.56 3.18
N CYS A 44 -8.15 -0.85 4.31
CA CYS A 44 -8.77 0.15 5.18
C CYS A 44 -7.71 0.88 6.02
N GLU A 45 -8.10 1.95 6.70
CA GLU A 45 -7.21 2.77 7.54
C GLU A 45 -6.54 1.95 8.64
N GLU A 46 -7.27 1.03 9.27
CA GLU A 46 -6.77 0.25 10.40
C GLU A 46 -5.81 -0.86 9.99
N CYS A 47 -5.94 -1.36 8.76
CA CYS A 47 -5.02 -2.35 8.21
C CYS A 47 -3.82 -1.73 7.48
N LEU A 48 -3.82 -0.41 7.29
CA LEU A 48 -2.79 0.32 6.55
C LEU A 48 -1.36 0.07 7.09
N PRO A 49 -1.08 0.16 8.41
CA PRO A 49 0.29 -0.02 8.91
C PRO A 49 0.87 -1.40 8.57
N ALA A 50 0.09 -2.46 8.80
CA ALA A 50 0.51 -3.83 8.54
C ALA A 50 0.63 -4.12 7.04
N ALA A 51 -0.27 -3.57 6.22
CA ALA A 51 -0.22 -3.71 4.77
C ALA A 51 0.98 -2.98 4.17
N PHE A 52 1.32 -1.79 4.70
CA PHE A 52 2.46 -1.00 4.25
C PHE A 52 3.80 -1.66 4.61
N ALA A 53 3.93 -2.17 5.83
CA ALA A 53 5.11 -2.96 6.24
C ALA A 53 5.30 -4.20 5.34
N GLN A 54 4.23 -4.95 5.07
CA GLN A 54 4.30 -6.11 4.17
C GLN A 54 4.66 -5.72 2.74
N ALA A 55 4.16 -4.58 2.23
CA ALA A 55 4.51 -4.10 0.90
C ALA A 55 6.01 -3.77 0.79
N GLN A 56 6.58 -3.11 1.80
CA GLN A 56 8.03 -2.84 1.87
C GLN A 56 8.84 -4.14 1.88
N GLN A 57 8.44 -5.12 2.70
CA GLN A 57 9.10 -6.43 2.74
C GLN A 57 9.04 -7.15 1.38
N ARG A 58 7.87 -7.15 0.72
CA ARG A 58 7.69 -7.77 -0.60
C ARG A 58 8.45 -7.05 -1.69
N GLN A 59 8.56 -5.72 -1.63
CA GLN A 59 9.35 -4.94 -2.57
C GLN A 59 10.83 -5.27 -2.42
N ALA A 60 11.34 -5.28 -1.19
CA ALA A 60 12.74 -5.61 -0.91
C ALA A 60 13.11 -7.05 -1.31
N ALA A 61 12.16 -7.98 -1.24
CA ALA A 61 12.34 -9.37 -1.66
C ALA A 61 12.09 -9.60 -3.16
N CYS A 62 11.68 -8.59 -3.94
CA CYS A 62 11.35 -8.76 -5.35
C CYS A 62 12.64 -8.83 -6.19
N PRO A 63 12.95 -9.97 -6.84
CA PRO A 63 14.04 -10.01 -7.81
C PRO A 63 13.66 -9.15 -9.02
N LEU A 64 14.61 -8.37 -9.52
CA LEU A 64 14.46 -7.55 -10.73
C LEU A 64 15.30 -8.16 -11.85
N ALA A 65 14.71 -8.24 -13.05
CA ALA A 65 15.46 -8.59 -14.24
C ALA A 65 16.39 -7.44 -14.66
N LYS A 66 17.29 -7.73 -15.60
CA LYS A 66 18.18 -6.70 -16.16
C LYS A 66 17.35 -5.60 -16.82
N ASN A 67 17.60 -4.35 -16.44
CA ASN A 67 16.88 -3.14 -16.85
C ASN A 67 15.51 -2.92 -16.21
N GLU A 68 15.07 -3.79 -15.30
CA GLU A 68 13.88 -3.50 -14.49
C GLU A 68 14.21 -2.53 -13.36
N THR A 69 13.26 -1.66 -13.06
CA THR A 69 13.28 -0.77 -11.90
C THR A 69 11.99 -0.95 -11.12
N LEU A 70 12.10 -0.85 -9.80
CA LEU A 70 10.97 -0.93 -8.88
C LEU A 70 11.17 0.10 -7.78
N GLY A 71 10.34 1.14 -7.79
CA GLY A 71 10.36 2.18 -6.79
C GLY A 71 9.89 1.69 -5.42
N GLU A 72 9.94 2.60 -4.46
CA GLU A 72 9.40 2.33 -3.13
C GLU A 72 7.87 2.23 -3.16
N PRO A 73 7.26 1.35 -2.34
CA PRO A 73 5.82 1.34 -2.16
C PRO A 73 5.33 2.69 -1.63
N GLY A 74 4.34 3.26 -2.29
CA GLY A 74 3.63 4.46 -1.84
C GLY A 74 2.20 4.14 -1.40
N ILE A 75 1.61 5.04 -0.61
CA ILE A 75 0.24 4.98 -0.12
C ILE A 75 -0.60 5.93 -0.98
N TYR A 76 -1.63 5.41 -1.62
CA TYR A 76 -2.50 6.17 -2.52
C TYR A 76 -3.94 6.15 -2.01
N VAL A 77 -4.60 7.31 -2.00
CA VAL A 77 -6.04 7.38 -1.67
C VAL A 77 -6.83 6.76 -2.81
N LEU A 78 -7.62 5.74 -2.50
CA LEU A 78 -8.59 5.19 -3.44
C LEU A 78 -9.74 6.18 -3.61
N SER A 79 -9.89 6.68 -4.82
CA SER A 79 -11.01 7.53 -5.19
C SER A 79 -11.77 6.92 -6.35
N ARG A 80 -13.10 7.05 -6.32
CA ARG A 80 -13.97 6.40 -7.28
C ARG A 80 -13.81 6.99 -8.67
N GLY A 81 -13.81 6.12 -9.67
CA GLY A 81 -13.66 6.51 -11.08
C GLY A 81 -12.28 7.08 -11.44
N LYS A 82 -11.33 7.11 -10.49
CA LYS A 82 -9.96 7.53 -10.74
C LYS A 82 -9.11 6.35 -11.15
N ARG A 83 -8.35 6.54 -12.23
CA ARG A 83 -7.31 5.59 -12.65
C ARG A 83 -6.09 5.72 -11.76
N ASP A 84 -5.25 4.70 -11.77
CA ASP A 84 -4.00 4.64 -11.00
C ASP A 84 -3.13 5.90 -11.10
N ARG A 85 -2.99 6.45 -12.32
CA ARG A 85 -2.21 7.68 -12.56
C ARG A 85 -2.81 8.97 -11.95
N GLU A 86 -4.07 8.90 -11.54
CA GLU A 86 -4.83 10.02 -10.97
C GLU A 86 -4.98 9.90 -9.44
N LEU A 87 -4.41 8.85 -8.83
CA LEU A 87 -4.50 8.64 -7.38
C LEU A 87 -3.53 9.58 -6.64
N LEU A 88 -4.02 10.16 -5.55
CA LEU A 88 -3.22 11.03 -4.70
C LEU A 88 -2.32 10.19 -3.79
N ARG A 89 -1.00 10.36 -3.92
CA ARG A 89 -0.01 9.77 -3.00
C ARG A 89 0.02 10.54 -1.68
N ARG A 90 -0.01 9.83 -0.56
CA ARG A 90 -0.02 10.35 0.81
C ARG A 90 1.34 10.17 1.48
N VAL A 91 2.28 11.01 1.05
CA VAL A 91 3.66 11.02 1.58
C VAL A 91 3.72 11.30 3.08
N ASP A 92 2.73 12.02 3.60
CA ASP A 92 2.56 12.28 5.04
C ASP A 92 2.30 10.99 5.82
N LEU A 93 1.43 10.10 5.31
CA LEU A 93 1.17 8.80 5.93
C LEU A 93 2.37 7.86 5.79
N GLU A 94 3.09 7.92 4.68
CA GLU A 94 4.31 7.13 4.47
C GLU A 94 5.37 7.47 5.53
N ALA A 95 5.63 8.75 5.76
CA ALA A 95 6.59 9.21 6.77
C ALA A 95 6.16 8.81 8.19
N GLN A 96 4.90 9.06 8.56
CA GLN A 96 4.36 8.69 9.88
C GLN A 96 4.50 7.19 10.16
N LEU A 97 4.15 6.35 9.19
CA LEU A 97 4.23 4.89 9.36
C LEU A 97 5.67 4.38 9.35
N ALA A 98 6.56 5.00 8.58
CA ALA A 98 7.99 4.67 8.63
C ALA A 98 8.57 4.93 10.02
N GLU A 99 8.29 6.10 10.61
CA GLU A 99 8.70 6.45 11.98
C GLU A 99 8.10 5.50 13.03
N GLU A 100 6.82 5.13 12.91
CA GLU A 100 6.18 4.16 13.80
C GLU A 100 6.82 2.77 13.73
N LEU A 101 7.12 2.28 12.52
CA LEU A 101 7.75 0.98 12.33
C LEU A 101 9.17 0.96 12.90
N GLN A 102 9.95 2.03 12.71
CA GLN A 102 11.28 2.17 13.29
C GLN A 102 11.24 2.17 14.83
N ARG A 103 10.30 2.92 15.43
CA ARG A 103 10.11 2.93 16.90
C ARG A 103 9.78 1.55 17.44
N ARG A 104 8.90 0.80 16.77
CA ARG A 104 8.53 -0.57 17.17
C ARG A 104 9.69 -1.55 17.00
N ALA A 105 10.52 -1.41 15.97
CA ALA A 105 11.69 -2.24 15.77
C ALA A 105 12.77 -1.98 16.83
N GLY A 106 12.97 -0.71 17.21
CA GLY A 106 13.94 -0.32 18.25
C GLY A 106 13.54 -0.70 19.67
N SER A 107 12.26 -0.91 19.97
CA SER A 107 11.80 -1.31 21.31
C SER A 107 11.97 -2.80 21.63
N VAL A 108 12.26 -3.64 20.63
CA VAL A 108 12.36 -5.11 20.80
C VAL A 108 13.73 -5.55 21.34
N SER A 109 14.74 -4.67 21.33
CA SER A 109 16.12 -5.01 21.76
C SER A 109 16.38 -4.96 23.27
N ASP A 110 15.41 -4.58 24.11
CA ASP A 110 15.63 -4.39 25.56
C ASP A 110 15.22 -5.58 26.46
N TRP A 111 14.83 -6.73 25.90
CA TRP A 111 14.49 -7.92 26.68
C TRP A 111 15.54 -9.02 26.52
N SER A 112 16.63 -8.88 27.28
CA SER A 112 17.56 -9.97 27.61
C SER A 112 18.20 -9.64 28.96
N SER A 113 17.51 -9.98 30.04
CA SER A 113 18.04 -10.07 31.41
C SER A 113 17.33 -11.19 32.14
#